data_AF-A0A166E4U6-F1
#
_entry.id   AF-A0A166E4U6-F1
#
_cell.length_a   1.000
_cell.length_b   1.000
_cell.length_c   1.000
_cell.angle_alpha   90.00
_cell.angle_beta   90.00
_cell.angle_gamma   90.00
#
_symmetry.space_group_name_H-M   'P 1'
#
loop_
_entity.id
_entity.type
_entity.pdbx_description
1 polymer ?
#
loop_
_entity_poly.entity_id
_entity_poly.type
_entity_poly.pdbx_seq_one_letter_code
_entity_poly.pdbx_strand_id
1 'polypeptide(L)'
;MTTVTPIYSELIAYKANCHCSAVTFTVRLCPLSTLKLGECNCSICTRNGYLMVYPARENVEYHTGADNLTEFRFASETGVHKFCKTCGSSI
;
A
#
# COMPACT_ATOMS: atom_id res chain seq x y z
N MET A 1 -16.57 31.42 -7.57
CA MET A 1 -15.55 30.35 -7.59
C MET A 1 -15.79 29.45 -6.39
N THR A 2 -16.68 28.49 -6.52
CA THR A 2 -16.99 27.50 -5.47
C THR A 2 -15.84 26.50 -5.41
N THR A 3 -14.99 26.64 -4.39
CA THR A 3 -13.98 25.64 -4.06
C THR A 3 -14.72 24.44 -3.47
N VAL A 4 -14.99 23.44 -4.31
CA VAL A 4 -15.45 22.13 -3.85
C VAL A 4 -14.25 21.46 -3.19
N THR A 5 -14.12 21.60 -1.88
CA THR A 5 -13.21 20.77 -1.09
C THR A 5 -13.73 19.34 -1.21
N PRO A 6 -12.98 18.38 -1.78
CA PRO A 6 -13.43 17.00 -1.77
C PRO A 6 -13.60 16.60 -0.31
N ILE A 7 -14.81 16.14 0.02
CA ILE A 7 -15.13 15.62 1.34
C ILE A 7 -14.24 14.40 1.49
N TYR A 8 -13.11 14.55 2.20
CA TYR A 8 -12.34 13.40 2.63
C TYR A 8 -13.26 12.62 3.56
N SER A 9 -13.95 11.63 2.99
CA SER A 9 -14.68 10.63 3.75
C SER A 9 -13.77 10.15 4.88
N GLU A 10 -14.29 10.12 6.09
CA GLU A 10 -13.59 9.69 7.30
C GLU A 10 -12.70 8.48 7.00
N LEU A 11 -11.38 8.64 7.19
CA LEU A 11 -10.43 7.57 6.96
C LEU A 11 -10.62 6.51 8.06
N ILE A 12 -10.85 5.28 7.65
CA ILE A 12 -10.99 4.13 8.54
C ILE A 12 -9.63 3.49 8.72
N ALA A 13 -9.28 3.16 9.96
CA ALA A 13 -8.05 2.44 10.29
C ALA A 13 -8.23 0.93 10.05
N TYR A 14 -7.41 0.37 9.17
CA TYR A 14 -7.35 -1.06 8.87
C TYR A 14 -6.04 -1.63 9.39
N LYS A 15 -6.11 -2.67 10.23
CA LYS A 15 -4.93 -3.44 10.65
C LYS A 15 -4.55 -4.40 9.54
N ALA A 16 -3.26 -4.47 9.24
CA ALA A 16 -2.71 -5.32 8.20
C ALA A 16 -1.35 -5.90 8.62
N ASN A 17 -0.96 -6.98 7.97
CA ASN A 17 0.31 -7.64 8.18
C ASN A 17 0.75 -8.39 6.91
N CYS A 18 2.06 -8.65 6.75
CA CYS A 18 2.52 -9.62 5.76
C CYS A 18 2.05 -11.03 6.13
N HIS A 19 2.11 -11.98 5.18
CA HIS A 19 1.66 -13.36 5.41
C HIS A 19 2.27 -14.01 6.66
N CYS A 20 3.57 -13.84 6.89
CA CYS A 20 4.25 -14.42 8.06
C CYS A 20 4.13 -13.58 9.35
N SER A 21 3.39 -12.46 9.32
CA SER A 21 3.22 -11.53 10.44
C SER A 21 4.50 -10.86 10.96
N ALA A 22 5.63 -11.06 10.29
CA ALA A 22 6.89 -10.39 10.64
C ALA A 22 6.82 -8.87 10.48
N VAL A 23 5.95 -8.38 9.58
CA VAL A 23 5.64 -6.95 9.39
C VAL A 23 4.18 -6.73 9.73
N THR A 24 3.90 -5.81 10.65
CA THR A 24 2.52 -5.41 11.01
C THR A 24 2.39 -3.89 10.93
N PHE A 25 1.23 -3.42 10.48
CA PHE A 25 0.98 -2.00 10.27
C PHE A 25 -0.51 -1.68 10.32
N THR A 26 -0.83 -0.40 10.47
CA THR A 26 -2.15 0.16 10.26
C THR A 26 -2.12 1.07 9.05
N VAL A 27 -3.10 0.91 8.17
CA VAL A 27 -3.33 1.82 7.04
C VAL A 27 -4.67 2.51 7.21
N ARG A 28 -4.69 3.84 7.02
CA ARG A 28 -5.90 4.65 7.05
C ARG A 28 -6.38 4.90 5.62
N LEU A 29 -7.55 4.39 5.26
CA LEU A 29 -8.12 4.46 3.91
C LEU A 29 -9.57 4.93 3.95
N CYS A 30 -10.09 5.43 2.82
CA CYS A 30 -11.53 5.55 2.66
C CYS A 30 -12.19 4.16 2.82
N PRO A 31 -13.49 4.09 3.13
CA PRO A 31 -14.20 2.81 3.23
C PRO A 31 -13.89 1.90 2.04
N LEU A 32 -13.53 0.63 2.31
CA LEU A 32 -13.17 -0.31 1.24
C LEU A 32 -14.25 -0.47 0.17
N SER A 33 -15.52 -0.25 0.53
CA SER A 33 -16.67 -0.28 -0.39
C SER A 33 -16.69 0.86 -1.40
N THR A 34 -15.97 1.96 -1.15
CA THR A 34 -15.91 3.14 -2.02
C THR A 34 -14.52 3.37 -2.62
N LEU A 35 -13.54 2.57 -2.20
CA LEU A 35 -12.15 2.72 -2.60
C LEU A 35 -11.96 2.28 -4.06
N LYS A 36 -11.40 3.17 -4.88
CA LYS A 36 -10.96 2.81 -6.23
C LYS A 36 -9.64 2.06 -6.15
N LEU A 37 -9.64 0.80 -6.58
CA LEU A 37 -8.42 -0.02 -6.67
C LEU A 37 -7.60 0.38 -7.90
N GLY A 38 -6.29 0.43 -7.73
CA GLY A 38 -5.32 0.54 -8.79
C GLY A 38 -4.99 -0.82 -9.38
N GLU A 39 -5.15 -0.94 -10.68
CA GLU A 39 -4.71 -2.08 -11.47
C GLU A 39 -3.77 -1.54 -12.56
N CYS A 40 -2.51 -1.98 -12.52
CA CYS A 40 -1.49 -1.53 -13.47
C CYS A 40 -1.10 -2.69 -14.37
N ASN A 41 -1.05 -2.42 -15.68
CA ASN A 41 -0.74 -3.41 -16.71
C ASN A 41 0.76 -3.52 -17.05
N CYS A 42 1.64 -2.85 -16.29
CA CYS A 42 3.08 -2.96 -16.51
C CYS A 42 3.60 -4.36 -16.16
N SER A 43 4.74 -4.75 -16.72
CA SER A 43 5.24 -6.14 -16.65
C SER A 43 5.39 -6.68 -15.22
N ILE A 44 5.81 -5.86 -14.26
CA ILE A 44 5.93 -6.27 -12.85
C ILE A 44 4.57 -6.41 -12.18
N CYS A 45 3.65 -5.46 -12.39
CA CYS A 45 2.32 -5.48 -11.78
C CYS A 45 1.47 -6.63 -12.33
N THR A 46 1.54 -6.87 -13.64
CA THR A 46 0.91 -8.01 -14.29
C THR A 46 1.47 -9.35 -13.78
N ARG A 47 2.80 -9.46 -13.58
CA ARG A 47 3.42 -10.67 -13.01
C ARG A 47 3.00 -10.92 -11.57
N ASN A 48 2.88 -9.86 -10.79
CA ASN A 48 2.54 -9.93 -9.38
C ASN A 48 1.04 -10.13 -9.13
N GLY A 49 0.18 -9.71 -10.06
CA GLY A 49 -1.28 -9.87 -9.97
C GLY A 49 -1.91 -9.07 -8.83
N TYR A 50 -1.37 -7.90 -8.49
CA TYR A 50 -1.83 -7.10 -7.36
C TYR A 50 -2.96 -6.15 -7.72
N LEU A 51 -3.96 -6.05 -6.83
CA LEU A 51 -4.83 -4.90 -6.71
C LEU A 51 -4.26 -3.99 -5.62
N MET A 52 -3.99 -2.73 -5.97
CA MET A 52 -3.23 -1.83 -5.11
C MET A 52 -4.05 -0.62 -4.69
N VAL A 53 -3.71 -0.07 -3.54
CA VAL A 53 -4.20 1.22 -3.06
C VAL A 53 -2.98 2.04 -2.64
N TYR A 54 -3.03 3.34 -2.88
CA TYR A 54 -1.90 4.23 -2.63
C TYR A 54 -2.24 5.22 -1.53
N PRO A 55 -2.13 4.83 -0.24
CA PRO A 55 -2.32 5.77 0.86
C PRO A 55 -1.22 6.84 0.88
N ALA A 56 -1.54 8.00 1.43
CA ALA A 56 -0.52 8.97 1.81
C ALA A 56 0.41 8.38 2.89
N ARG A 57 1.67 8.81 2.97
CA ARG A 57 2.67 8.20 3.86
C ARG A 57 2.29 8.36 5.34
N GLU A 58 1.74 9.51 5.70
CA GLU A 58 1.20 9.82 7.02
C GLU A 58 0.02 8.91 7.44
N ASN A 59 -0.62 8.25 6.47
CA ASN A 59 -1.73 7.33 6.70
C ASN A 59 -1.28 5.87 6.88
N VAL A 60 0.04 5.61 6.90
CA VAL A 60 0.61 4.28 7.17
C VAL A 60 1.45 4.35 8.43
N GLU A 61 1.14 3.47 9.38
CA GLU A 61 1.81 3.38 10.67
C GLU A 61 2.31 1.95 10.87
N TYR A 62 3.63 1.75 10.86
CA TYR A 62 4.23 0.44 11.12
C TYR A 62 4.34 0.19 12.62
N HIS A 63 3.90 -0.99 13.05
CA HIS A 63 3.97 -1.42 14.45
C HIS A 63 5.16 -2.33 14.71
N THR A 64 5.43 -3.27 13.79
CA THR A 64 6.57 -4.20 13.87
C THR A 64 7.16 -4.48 12.49
N GLY A 65 8.46 -4.77 12.45
CA GLY A 65 9.14 -5.34 11.28
C GLY A 65 9.28 -4.42 10.07
N ALA A 66 9.23 -3.10 10.23
CA ALA A 66 9.50 -2.17 9.12
C ALA A 66 10.89 -2.41 8.49
N ASP A 67 11.86 -2.84 9.29
CA ASP A 67 13.22 -3.27 8.91
C ASP A 67 13.28 -4.67 8.26
N ASN A 68 12.16 -5.41 8.31
CA ASN A 68 11.98 -6.68 7.60
C ASN A 68 11.38 -6.47 6.20
N LEU A 69 11.12 -5.23 5.80
CA LEU A 69 10.86 -4.88 4.40
C LEU A 69 12.16 -4.80 3.62
N THR A 70 12.14 -5.33 2.40
CA THR A 70 13.16 -5.09 1.38
C THR A 70 12.49 -4.42 0.17
N GLU A 71 13.29 -3.95 -0.78
CA GLU A 71 12.79 -3.28 -1.97
C GLU A 71 13.37 -3.85 -3.26
N PHE A 72 12.57 -3.74 -4.32
CA PHE A 72 12.97 -3.98 -5.68
C PHE A 72 12.66 -2.75 -6.53
N ARG A 73 13.63 -2.33 -7.33
CA ARG A 73 13.54 -1.21 -8.27
C ARG A 73 13.81 -1.74 -9.67
N PHE A 74 13.07 -1.21 -10.64
CA PHE A 74 13.22 -1.59 -12.05
C PHE A 74 12.99 -0.38 -12.95
N ALA A 75 13.36 -0.50 -14.23
CA ALA A 75 13.22 0.54 -15.24
C ALA A 75 13.86 1.87 -14.78
N SER A 76 13.05 2.93 -14.60
CA SER A 76 13.52 4.25 -14.14
C SER A 76 13.87 4.32 -12.66
N GLU A 77 13.67 3.23 -11.90
CA GLU A 77 13.93 3.11 -10.45
C GLU A 77 13.11 4.06 -9.56
N THR A 78 12.16 4.78 -10.14
CA THR A 78 11.24 5.70 -9.46
C THR A 78 10.14 4.95 -8.70
N GLY A 79 9.65 3.86 -9.26
CA GLY A 79 8.68 2.96 -8.62
C GLY A 79 9.40 2.01 -7.66
N VAL A 80 9.15 2.15 -6.37
CA VAL A 80 9.72 1.27 -5.33
C VAL A 80 8.70 0.22 -4.96
N HIS A 81 9.02 -1.05 -5.24
CA HIS A 81 8.20 -2.18 -4.79
C HIS A 81 8.77 -2.70 -3.47
N LYS A 82 8.04 -2.50 -2.37
CA LYS A 82 8.41 -3.02 -1.05
C LYS A 82 7.69 -4.32 -0.74
N PHE A 83 8.40 -5.25 -0.11
CA PHE A 83 7.84 -6.52 0.29
C PHE A 83 8.59 -7.10 1.50
N CYS A 84 7.93 -8.00 2.22
CA CYS A 84 8.53 -8.70 3.34
C CYS A 84 9.64 -9.64 2.86
N LYS A 85 10.86 -9.47 3.39
CA LYS A 85 12.02 -10.31 3.03
C LYS A 85 11.86 -11.79 3.43
N THR A 86 10.96 -12.08 4.36
CA THR A 86 10.70 -13.44 4.86
C THR A 86 9.70 -14.22 3.99
N CYS A 87 8.58 -13.59 3.60
CA CYS A 87 7.48 -14.29 2.93
C CYS A 87 7.10 -13.75 1.56
N GLY A 88 7.77 -12.70 1.07
CA GLY A 88 7.54 -12.14 -0.27
C GLY A 88 6.25 -11.35 -0.44
N SER A 89 5.40 -11.20 0.60
CA SER A 89 4.18 -10.40 0.51
C SER A 89 4.51 -8.92 0.29
N SER A 90 3.89 -8.32 -0.74
CA SER A 90 3.96 -6.88 -1.00
C SER A 90 3.29 -6.09 0.13
N ILE A 91 3.91 -4.98 0.53
CA ILE A 91 3.41 -4.04 1.55
C ILE A 91 3.57 -2.61 1.04
#